data_AF-A0A9D8PTV6-F1
#
_entry.id   AF-A0A9D8PTV6-F1
#
_cell.length_a   1.000
_cell.length_b   1.000
_cell.length_c   1.000
_cell.angle_alpha   90.00
_cell.angle_beta   90.00
_cell.angle_gamma   90.00
#
_symmetry.space_group_name_H-M   'P 1'
#
loop_
_entity.id
_entity.type
_entity.pdbx_description
1 polymer ?
#
loop_
_entity_poly.entity_id
_entity_poly.type
_entity_poly.pdbx_seq_one_letter_code
_entity_poly.pdbx_strand_id
1 'polypeptide(L)' 'MQRLSIILPAKNEAEGLQRTLPALRQAWPRAEIIVVDDGSSDATAALCAGHGVV' A
#
# COMPACT_ATOMS: atom_id res chain seq x y z
N MET A 1 8.49 2.71 22.46
CA MET A 1 8.65 1.93 21.21
C MET A 1 8.35 2.85 20.05
N GLN A 2 9.18 2.86 19.01
CA GLN A 2 8.96 3.70 17.84
C GLN A 2 7.95 3.04 16.89
N ARG A 3 7.00 3.82 16.37
CA ARG A 3 6.01 3.39 15.37
C ARG A 3 6.55 3.75 13.99
N LEU A 4 6.53 2.80 13.05
CA LEU A 4 6.95 3.03 11.66
C LEU A 4 5.71 3.25 10.80
N SER A 5 5.68 4.34 10.06
CA SER A 5 4.69 4.60 9.02
C SER A 5 5.39 4.57 7.66
N ILE A 6 4.85 3.79 6.72
CA ILE A 6 5.36 3.61 5.37
C ILE A 6 4.37 4.27 4.41
N ILE A 7 4.80 5.32 3.73
CA ILE A 7 3.97 6.11 2.80
C ILE A 7 4.37 5.75 1.38
N LEU A 8 3.39 5.33 0.58
CA LEU A 8 3.58 4.85 -0.80
C LEU A 8 2.71 5.69 -1.74
N PRO A 9 3.29 6.66 -2.47
CA PRO A 9 2.61 7.28 -3.61
C PRO A 9 2.36 6.23 -4.69
N ALA A 10 1.15 6.17 -5.22
CA ALA A 10 0.76 5.23 -6.25
C ALA A 10 -0.07 5.92 -7.34
N LYS A 11 0.25 5.62 -8.60
CA LYS A 11 -0.54 6.05 -9.77
C LYS A 11 -0.49 4.96 -10.83
N ASN A 12 -1.59 4.28 -11.03
CA ASN A 12 -1.67 3.11 -11.92
C ASN A 12 -0.67 1.99 -11.57
N GLU A 13 -0.56 1.66 -10.28
CA GLU A 13 0.43 0.73 -9.71
C GLU A 13 -0.20 -0.59 -9.22
N ALA A 14 -1.36 -0.98 -9.75
CA ALA A 14 -2.07 -2.18 -9.28
C ALA A 14 -1.17 -3.44 -9.24
N GLU A 15 -0.41 -3.69 -10.31
CA GLU A 15 0.49 -4.85 -10.39
C GLU A 15 1.65 -4.77 -9.38
N GLY A 16 2.25 -3.58 -9.24
CA GLY A 16 3.35 -3.33 -8.30
C GLY A 16 2.89 -3.51 -6.84
N LEU A 17 1.73 -2.95 -6.50
CA LEU A 17 1.16 -3.03 -5.16
C LEU A 17 0.73 -4.44 -4.79
N GLN A 18 0.25 -5.25 -5.74
CA GLN A 18 -0.12 -6.65 -5.51
C GLN A 18 1.05 -7.47 -4.93
N ARG A 19 2.28 -7.14 -5.33
CA ARG A 19 3.50 -7.80 -4.85
C ARG A 19 4.07 -7.12 -3.60
N THR A 20 3.99 -5.78 -3.57
CA THR A 20 4.67 -4.98 -2.56
C THR A 20 3.95 -4.98 -1.21
N LEU A 21 2.62 -4.84 -1.19
CA LEU A 21 1.85 -4.75 0.06
C LEU A 21 1.98 -6.01 0.93
N PRO A 22 1.89 -7.25 0.39
CA PRO A 22 2.12 -8.46 1.18
C PRO A 22 3.55 -8.53 1.73
N ALA A 23 4.56 -8.18 0.93
CA ALA A 23 5.95 -8.22 1.34
C ALA A 23 6.23 -7.22 2.48
N LEU A 24 5.67 -6.01 2.40
CA LEU A 24 5.80 -5.00 3.45
C LEU A 24 5.12 -5.45 4.75
N ARG A 25 3.92 -6.06 4.66
CA ARG A 25 3.24 -6.61 5.84
C ARG A 25 4.02 -7.75 6.49
N GLN A 26 4.69 -8.58 5.69
CA GLN A 26 5.54 -9.64 6.21
C GLN A 26 6.80 -9.09 6.89
N ALA A 27 7.48 -8.12 6.26
CA ALA A 27 8.70 -7.52 6.79
C ALA A 27 8.45 -6.64 8.02
N TRP A 28 7.31 -5.93 8.04
CA TRP A 28 6.94 -4.96 9.09
C TRP A 28 5.49 -5.15 9.56
N PRO A 29 5.18 -6.22 10.32
CA PRO A 29 3.80 -6.57 10.68
C PRO A 29 3.05 -5.51 11.49
N ARG A 30 3.79 -4.58 12.15
CA ARG A 30 3.24 -3.51 12.99
C ARG A 30 3.36 -2.13 12.37
N ALA A 31 3.88 -2.01 11.14
CA ALA A 31 3.94 -0.74 10.46
C ALA A 31 2.53 -0.30 10.02
N GLU A 32 2.29 1.00 10.12
CA GLU A 32 1.20 1.65 9.42
C GLU A 32 1.61 1.80 7.94
N ILE A 33 0.73 1.43 7.02
CA ILE A 33 0.99 1.53 5.58
C ILE A 33 -0.09 2.44 5.00
N ILE A 34 0.36 3.53 4.40
CA ILE A 34 -0.48 4.56 3.80
C ILE A 34 -0.21 4.57 2.30
N VAL A 35 -1.23 4.33 1.48
CA VAL A 35 -1.11 4.42 0.02
C VAL A 35 -1.79 5.69 -0.46
N VAL A 36 -1.00 6.60 -1.04
CA VAL A 36 -1.49 7.88 -1.57
C VAL A 36 -1.76 7.70 -3.05
N ASP A 37 -3.04 7.50 -3.41
CA ASP A 37 -3.48 7.41 -4.80
C ASP A 37 -3.51 8.79 -5.47
N ASP A 38 -2.67 9.00 -6.49
CA ASP A 38 -2.58 10.24 -7.27
C ASP A 38 -3.49 10.22 -8.51
N GLY A 39 -4.75 9.81 -8.31
CA GLY A 39 -5.78 9.78 -9.34
C GLY A 39 -5.57 8.65 -10.35
N SER A 40 -5.39 7.42 -9.87
CA SER A 40 -5.30 6.23 -10.71
C SER A 40 -6.58 5.99 -11.50
N SER A 41 -6.41 5.48 -12.72
CA SER A 41 -7.48 5.05 -13.63
C SER A 41 -7.57 3.54 -13.77
N ASP A 42 -6.67 2.80 -13.13
CA ASP A 42 -6.62 1.34 -13.12
C ASP A 42 -7.22 0.75 -11.82
N ALA A 43 -6.87 -0.51 -11.51
CA ALA A 43 -7.35 -1.20 -10.32
C ALA A 43 -6.62 -0.82 -9.01
N THR A 44 -5.73 0.18 -9.01
CA THR A 44 -4.91 0.56 -7.83
C THR A 44 -5.76 0.78 -6.58
N ALA A 45 -6.78 1.65 -6.67
CA ALA A 45 -7.64 1.97 -5.53
C ALA A 45 -8.40 0.74 -5.00
N ALA A 46 -8.95 -0.09 -5.90
CA ALA A 46 -9.66 -1.31 -5.53
C ALA A 46 -8.72 -2.32 -4.84
N LEU A 47 -7.48 -2.42 -5.32
CA LEU A 47 -6.48 -3.31 -4.73
C LEU A 47 -6.06 -2.84 -3.33
N CYS A 48 -5.87 -1.54 -3.13
CA CYS A 48 -5.59 -0.96 -1.81
C CYS A 48 -6.69 -1.28 -0.79
N ALA A 49 -7.96 -1.12 -1.16
CA ALA A 49 -9.09 -1.44 -0.27
C ALA A 49 -9.07 -2.91 0.20
N GLY A 50 -8.63 -3.84 -0.65
CA GLY A 50 -8.48 -5.26 -0.30
C GLY A 50 -7.32 -5.59 0.65
N HIS A 51 -6.35 -4.68 0.82
CA HIS A 51 -5.13 -4.92 1.61
C HIS A 51 -5.13 -4.24 2.99
N GLY A 52 -6.21 -3.53 3.35
CA GLY A 52 -6.31 -2.83 4.63
C GLY A 52 -5.21 -1.78 4.82
N VAL A 53 -4.85 -1.09 3.74
CA VAL A 53 -4.01 0.11 3.77
C VAL A 53 -4.91 1.33 3.90
N VAL A 54 -4.37 2.40 4.50
CA VAL A 54 -5.07 3.69 4.70
C VAL A 54 -4.77 4.62 3.53
#